data_AF-Q5DAB6-F1
#
_entry.id   AF-Q5DAB6-F1
#
_cell.length_a   1.000
_cell.length_b   1.000
_cell.length_c   1.000
_cell.angle_alpha   90.00
_cell.angle_beta   90.00
_cell.angle_gamma   90.00
#
_symmetry.space_group_name_H-M   'P 1'
#
loop_
_entity.id
_entity.type
_entity.pdbx_description
1 polymer ?
#
loop_
_entity_poly.entity_id
_entity_poly.type
_entity_poly.pdbx_seq_one_letter_code
_entity_poly.pdbx_strand_id
1 'polypeptide(L)'
;MGSMFDSYDMHSPRNLEAILVTLDNTWLISWDKPESIDSSETTCSTVVGYVLSVNGIEIKRISSVNVTRSIINLSQSIKYPVTLEIQSIDENNHLSKPKFITLNA
;
A
#
# COMPACT_ATOMS: atom_id res chain seq x y z
N MET A 1 6.27 28.25 12.69
CA MET A 1 4.86 28.18 12.26
C MET A 1 4.83 27.38 10.96
N GLY A 2 4.10 26.26 10.95
CA GLY A 2 3.88 25.41 9.78
C GLY A 2 4.99 24.39 9.49
N SER A 3 4.89 23.21 10.11
CA SER A 3 5.71 22.04 9.78
C SER A 3 5.42 21.61 8.33
N MET A 4 6.40 21.72 7.45
CA MET A 4 6.34 21.28 6.05
C MET A 4 6.44 19.74 5.91
N PHE A 5 6.27 18.99 7.00
CA PHE A 5 6.45 17.53 7.07
C PHE A 5 5.15 16.72 6.87
N ASP A 6 3.98 17.36 6.90
CA ASP A 6 2.71 16.62 6.94
C ASP A 6 2.08 16.37 5.55
N SER A 7 2.46 17.12 4.50
CA SER A 7 1.77 17.03 3.20
C SER A 7 2.05 15.72 2.43
N TYR A 8 3.22 15.10 2.63
CA TYR A 8 3.58 13.87 1.90
C TYR A 8 2.95 12.61 2.49
N ASP A 9 2.62 12.58 3.78
CA ASP A 9 1.97 11.41 4.40
C ASP A 9 0.47 11.36 4.06
N MET A 10 -0.15 12.50 3.69
CA MET A 10 -1.56 12.56 3.33
C MET A 10 -1.92 11.73 2.09
N HIS A 11 -0.94 11.40 1.24
CA HIS A 11 -1.14 10.59 0.02
C HIS A 11 -0.77 9.13 0.19
N SER A 12 -0.14 8.75 1.31
CA SER A 12 0.21 7.37 1.58
C SER A 12 -0.99 6.58 2.09
N PRO A 13 -1.11 5.28 1.74
CA PRO A 13 -2.07 4.39 2.40
C PRO A 13 -1.83 4.39 3.91
N ARG A 14 -2.84 4.02 4.70
CA ARG A 14 -2.76 3.99 6.16
C ARG A 14 -3.08 2.59 6.69
N ASN A 15 -2.75 2.31 7.95
CA ASN A 15 -3.15 1.10 8.67
C ASN A 15 -2.96 -0.20 7.86
N LEU A 16 -1.76 -0.37 7.28
CA LEU A 16 -1.43 -1.56 6.51
C LEU A 16 -1.38 -2.78 7.43
N GLU A 17 -2.14 -3.80 7.09
CA GLU A 17 -2.27 -5.05 7.83
C GLU A 17 -2.19 -6.24 6.87
N ALA A 18 -1.75 -7.38 7.39
CA ALA A 18 -1.75 -8.63 6.66
C ALA A 18 -2.09 -9.81 7.57
N ILE A 19 -2.95 -10.69 7.06
CA ILE A 19 -3.43 -11.87 7.76
C ILE A 19 -3.18 -13.08 6.85
N LEU A 20 -2.50 -14.10 7.38
CA LEU A 20 -2.37 -15.39 6.72
C LEU A 20 -3.74 -16.09 6.70
N VAL A 21 -4.29 -16.37 5.53
CA VAL A 21 -5.64 -16.94 5.37
C VAL A 21 -5.65 -18.43 5.06
N THR A 22 -4.53 -18.99 4.61
CA THR A 22 -4.41 -20.41 4.23
C THR A 22 -2.98 -20.92 4.49
N LEU A 23 -2.83 -22.24 4.59
CA LEU A 23 -1.53 -22.90 4.78
C LEU A 23 -0.61 -22.86 3.55
N ASP A 24 -1.16 -22.56 2.36
CA ASP A 24 -0.37 -22.42 1.12
C ASP A 24 0.25 -21.02 0.96
N ASN A 25 0.38 -20.30 2.08
CA ASN A 25 1.01 -19.00 2.16
C ASN A 25 0.26 -17.89 1.41
N THR A 26 -1.08 -17.96 1.42
CA THR A 26 -1.95 -16.88 0.93
C THR A 26 -2.23 -15.90 2.05
N TRP A 27 -2.04 -14.61 1.77
CA TRP A 27 -2.24 -13.50 2.69
C TRP A 27 -3.35 -12.59 2.19
N LEU A 28 -4.25 -12.20 3.09
CA LEU A 28 -5.15 -11.07 2.91
C LEU A 28 -4.44 -9.82 3.41
N ILE A 29 -4.18 -8.89 2.50
CA ILE A 29 -3.60 -7.57 2.78
C ILE A 29 -4.74 -6.56 2.83
N SER A 30 -4.77 -5.71 3.85
CA SER A 30 -5.72 -4.62 3.99
C SER A 30 -5.01 -3.31 4.35
N TRP A 31 -5.58 -2.20 3.91
CA TRP A 31 -5.09 -0.86 4.21
C TRP A 31 -6.26 0.12 4.18
N ASP A 32 -6.06 1.27 4.79
CA ASP A 32 -6.97 2.41 4.70
C ASP A 32 -6.52 3.36 3.60
N LYS A 33 -7.50 4.09 3.04
CA LYS A 33 -7.25 5.12 2.05
C LYS A 33 -6.35 6.23 2.64
N PRO A 34 -5.55 6.89 1.79
CA PRO A 34 -4.87 8.13 2.16
C PRO A 34 -5.83 9.18 2.71
N GLU A 35 -5.36 9.97 3.68
CA GLU A 35 -6.17 11.02 4.33
C GLU A 35 -6.66 12.09 3.34
N SER A 36 -5.85 12.40 2.31
CA SER A 36 -6.19 13.34 1.25
C SER A 36 -7.44 12.95 0.43
N ILE A 37 -7.80 11.67 0.39
CA ILE A 37 -9.02 11.21 -0.29
C ILE A 37 -10.26 11.40 0.59
N ASP A 38 -10.09 11.42 1.91
CA ASP A 38 -11.17 11.67 2.86
C ASP A 38 -11.40 13.18 3.07
N SER A 39 -10.40 14.02 2.79
CA SER A 39 -10.49 15.47 2.88
C SER A 39 -11.17 16.10 1.67
N SER A 40 -12.11 17.01 1.88
CA SER A 40 -12.81 17.76 0.82
C SER A 40 -11.94 18.78 0.07
N GLU A 41 -10.64 18.87 0.38
CA GLU A 41 -9.73 19.84 -0.23
C GLU A 41 -9.07 19.24 -1.48
N THR A 42 -9.58 19.67 -2.63
CA THR A 42 -9.25 19.23 -4.00
C THR A 42 -7.87 19.71 -4.49
N THR A 43 -6.81 19.52 -3.72
CA THR A 43 -5.47 19.94 -4.14
C THR A 43 -4.39 18.90 -3.84
N CYS A 44 -4.44 17.76 -4.52
CA CYS A 44 -3.24 17.03 -4.91
C CYS A 44 -3.58 16.03 -6.02
N SER A 45 -2.59 15.68 -6.84
CA SER A 45 -2.70 14.68 -7.91
C SER A 45 -3.62 13.54 -7.50
N THR A 46 -4.71 13.36 -8.25
CA THR A 46 -5.77 12.41 -7.87
C THR A 46 -5.14 11.03 -7.75
N VAL A 47 -5.04 10.48 -6.54
CA VAL A 47 -4.62 9.10 -6.34
C VAL A 47 -5.54 8.21 -7.16
N VAL A 48 -4.99 7.51 -8.14
CA VAL A 48 -5.75 6.66 -9.07
C VAL A 48 -5.75 5.20 -8.64
N GLY A 49 -4.92 4.83 -7.67
CA GLY A 49 -4.79 3.44 -7.25
C GLY A 49 -3.65 3.17 -6.27
N TYR A 50 -3.23 1.91 -6.25
CA TYR A 50 -2.18 1.40 -5.36
C TYR A 50 -1.20 0.48 -6.08
N VAL A 51 0.02 0.43 -5.57
CA VAL A 51 1.05 -0.54 -5.94
C VAL A 51 1.41 -1.36 -4.71
N LEU A 52 1.37 -2.68 -4.85
CA LEU A 52 1.81 -3.63 -3.84
C LEU A 52 3.13 -4.23 -4.30
N SER A 53 4.10 -4.20 -3.39
CA SER A 53 5.44 -4.73 -3.61
C SER A 53 5.82 -5.70 -2.50
N VAL A 54 6.64 -6.67 -2.86
CA VAL A 54 7.21 -7.66 -1.94
C VAL A 54 8.72 -7.63 -2.10
N ASN A 55 9.44 -7.37 -1.00
CA ASN A 55 10.90 -7.19 -0.99
C ASN A 55 11.38 -6.19 -2.05
N GLY A 56 10.62 -5.10 -2.25
CA GLY A 56 10.90 -4.04 -3.24
C GLY A 56 10.54 -4.39 -4.69
N ILE A 57 9.96 -5.56 -4.94
CA ILE A 57 9.51 -5.97 -6.29
C ILE A 57 8.00 -5.76 -6.38
N GLU A 58 7.54 -4.96 -7.35
CA GLU A 58 6.12 -4.80 -7.65
C GLU A 58 5.51 -6.16 -8.03
N ILE A 59 4.52 -6.60 -7.26
CA ILE A 59 3.78 -7.85 -7.52
C ILE A 59 2.39 -7.58 -8.07
N LYS A 60 1.83 -6.40 -7.79
CA LYS A 60 0.47 -6.06 -8.19
C LYS A 60 0.25 -4.55 -8.27
N ARG A 61 -0.39 -4.14 -9.35
CA ARG A 61 -0.90 -2.78 -9.56
C ARG A 61 -2.42 -2.79 -9.52
N ILE A 62 -3.02 -1.86 -8.79
CA ILE A 62 -4.45 -1.75 -8.54
C ILE A 62 -4.92 -0.39 -9.04
N SER A 63 -5.60 -0.35 -10.19
CA SER A 63 -6.10 0.90 -10.80
C SER A 63 -7.46 1.32 -10.23
N SER A 64 -7.57 1.36 -8.90
CA SER A 64 -8.75 1.88 -8.22
C SER A 64 -8.44 2.28 -6.78
N VAL A 65 -8.75 3.53 -6.44
CA VAL A 65 -8.67 4.06 -5.08
C VAL A 65 -9.67 3.42 -4.11
N ASN A 66 -10.74 2.79 -4.62
CA ASN A 66 -11.77 2.16 -3.79
C ASN A 66 -11.42 0.75 -3.35
N VAL A 67 -10.35 0.15 -3.90
CA VAL A 67 -9.88 -1.17 -3.50
C VAL A 67 -8.89 -0.99 -2.35
N THR A 68 -9.31 -1.39 -1.15
CA THR A 68 -8.52 -1.26 0.09
C THR A 68 -8.06 -2.61 0.65
N ARG A 69 -8.20 -3.67 -0.15
CA ARG A 69 -7.83 -5.04 0.22
C ARG A 69 -7.34 -5.80 -1.00
N SER A 70 -6.39 -6.71 -0.79
CA SER A 70 -5.90 -7.61 -1.83
C SER A 70 -5.48 -8.94 -1.25
N ILE A 71 -5.79 -10.02 -1.96
CA ILE A 71 -5.23 -11.34 -1.69
C ILE A 71 -3.96 -11.50 -2.51
N ILE A 72 -2.89 -11.98 -1.88
CA ILE A 72 -1.63 -12.36 -2.53
C ILE A 72 -1.24 -13.78 -2.08
N ASN A 73 -0.70 -14.57 -3.00
CA ASN A 73 -0.06 -15.84 -2.66
C ASN A 73 1.45 -15.64 -2.73
N LEU A 74 2.14 -15.86 -1.62
CA LEU A 74 3.60 -15.81 -1.58
C LEU A 74 4.13 -17.22 -1.84
N SER A 75 4.88 -17.40 -2.94
CA SER A 75 5.47 -18.68 -3.30
C SER A 75 6.16 -19.35 -2.10
N GLN A 76 6.07 -20.68 -2.01
CA GLN A 76 6.79 -21.47 -1.00
C GLN A 76 8.32 -21.27 -1.05
N SER A 77 8.86 -20.78 -2.17
CA SER A 77 10.28 -20.45 -2.33
C SER A 77 10.69 -19.13 -1.70
N ILE A 78 9.75 -18.33 -1.19
CA ILE A 78 10.07 -17.03 -0.58
C ILE A 78 10.82 -17.24 0.73
N LYS A 79 11.88 -16.46 0.94
CA LYS A 79 12.65 -16.49 2.18
C LYS A 79 12.11 -15.44 3.12
N TYR A 80 11.73 -15.87 4.32
CA TYR A 80 11.35 -14.99 5.41
C TYR A 80 12.58 -14.40 6.13
N PRO A 81 12.47 -13.20 6.73
CA PRO A 81 11.30 -12.33 6.74
C PRO A 81 11.04 -11.68 5.37
N VAL A 82 9.77 -11.38 5.09
CA VAL A 82 9.35 -10.72 3.86
C VAL A 82 8.85 -9.32 4.19
N THR A 83 9.34 -8.32 3.46
CA THR A 83 8.84 -6.95 3.55
C THR A 83 7.71 -6.77 2.53
N LEU A 84 6.50 -6.56 3.03
CA LEU A 84 5.38 -6.15 2.20
C LEU A 84 5.31 -4.62 2.21
N GLU A 85 5.15 -4.03 1.03
CA GLU A 85 5.08 -2.60 0.81
C GLU A 85 3.82 -2.23 0.02
N ILE A 86 3.21 -1.11 0.41
CA ILE A 86 2.13 -0.49 -0.35
C ILE A 86 2.38 1.01 -0.53
N GLN A 87 2.10 1.48 -1.74
CA GLN A 87 2.16 2.88 -2.13
C GLN A 87 0.89 3.25 -2.89
N SER A 88 0.45 4.50 -2.73
CA SER A 88 -0.53 5.09 -3.64
C SER A 88 0.17 5.48 -4.94
N ILE A 89 -0.57 5.48 -6.05
CA ILE A 89 -0.09 5.95 -7.35
C ILE A 89 -1.00 7.04 -7.87
N ASP A 90 -0.42 8.10 -8.43
CA ASP A 90 -1.15 9.18 -9.11
C ASP A 90 -1.28 8.93 -10.63
N GLU A 91 -2.00 9.81 -11.32
CA GLU A 91 -2.19 9.76 -12.78
C GLU A 91 -0.90 9.89 -13.60
N ASN A 92 0.18 10.39 -13.00
CA ASN A 92 1.50 10.55 -13.62
C ASN A 92 2.44 9.38 -13.29
N ASN A 93 1.93 8.31 -12.68
CA ASN A 93 2.70 7.18 -12.17
C ASN A 93 3.70 7.52 -11.05
N HIS A 94 3.52 8.65 -10.35
CA HIS A 94 4.31 8.94 -9.16
C HIS A 94 3.79 8.14 -7.97
N LEU A 95 4.71 7.56 -7.21
CA LEU A 95 4.41 6.78 -6.02
C LEU A 95 4.51 7.64 -4.76
N SER A 96 3.57 7.44 -3.85
CA SER A 96 3.63 8.04 -2.51
C SER A 96 4.79 7.46 -1.70
N LYS A 97 5.01 8.00 -0.49
CA LYS A 97 5.85 7.32 0.50
C LYS A 97 5.26 5.93 0.81
N PRO A 98 6.10 4.89 0.94
CA PRO A 98 5.61 3.55 1.24
C PRO A 98 5.16 3.39 2.68
N LYS A 99 4.15 2.53 2.86
CA LYS A 99 3.90 1.84 4.13
C LYS A 99 4.38 0.41 3.99
N PHE A 100 5.02 -0.08 5.04
CA PHE A 100 5.59 -1.42 5.07
C PHE A 100 5.17 -2.16 6.32
N ILE A 101 5.09 -3.47 6.19
CA ILE A 101 5.02 -4.42 7.30
C ILE A 101 5.96 -5.57 7.03
N THR A 102 6.46 -6.19 8.09
CA THR A 102 7.28 -7.38 8.01
C THR A 102 6.40 -8.60 8.26
N LEU A 103 6.31 -9.47 7.27
CA LEU A 103 5.71 -10.78 7.42
C LEU A 103 6.77 -11.74 7.92
N ASN A 104 6.45 -12.44 9.01
CA ASN A 104 7.24 -13.53 9.55
C ASN A 104 6.56 -14.85 9.19
N ALA A 105 7.34 -15.93 9.16
CA ALA A 105 6.83 -17.29 8.92
C ALA A 105 5.84 -17.73 10.00
#